data_AF-A0A7V7JM30-F1
#
_entry.id   AF-A0A7V7JM30-F1
#
_cell.length_a   1.000
_cell.length_b   1.000
_cell.length_c   1.000
_cell.angle_alpha   90.00
_cell.angle_beta   90.00
_cell.angle_gamma   90.00
#
_symmetry.space_group_name_H-M   'P 1'
#
loop_
_entity.id
_entity.type
_entity.pdbx_description
1 polymer ?
#
loop_
_entity_poly.entity_id
_entity_poly.type
_entity_poly.pdbx_seq_one_letter_code
_entity_poly.pdbx_strand_id
1 'polypeptide(L)' 'MLREWIRNVPLSLLRRIVADERVRGNYVWRLAAEELRRRKVNAAA' A
#
# COMPACT_ATOMS: atom_id res chain seq x y z
N MET A 1 -7.82 5.04 -11.75
CA MET A 1 -8.64 3.86 -11.40
C MET A 1 -8.02 2.97 -10.32
N LEU A 2 -6.88 2.28 -10.46
CA LEU A 2 -6.34 1.45 -9.35
C LEU A 2 -5.50 2.21 -8.31
N ARG A 3 -4.64 3.13 -8.77
CA ARG A 3 -3.79 3.94 -7.87
C ARG A 3 -4.61 4.84 -6.93
N GLU A 4 -5.72 5.38 -7.43
CA GLU A 4 -6.66 6.20 -6.64
C GLU A 4 -7.45 5.38 -5.64
N TRP A 5 -7.85 4.16 -6.03
CA TRP A 5 -8.48 3.23 -5.10
C TRP A 5 -7.54 2.90 -3.94
N ILE A 6 -6.27 2.58 -4.22
CA ILE A 6 -5.25 2.28 -3.19
C ILE A 6 -5.04 3.44 -2.20
N ARG A 7 -5.14 4.70 -2.65
CA ARG A 7 -5.07 5.87 -1.75
C ARG A 7 -6.20 5.92 -0.73
N ASN A 8 -7.33 5.27 -0.99
CA ASN A 8 -8.47 5.20 -0.08
C ASN A 8 -8.50 3.92 0.76
N VAL A 9 -7.59 2.97 0.51
CA VAL A 9 -7.53 1.72 1.26
C VAL A 9 -7.05 1.97 2.71
N PRO A 10 -7.68 1.34 3.72
CA PRO A 10 -7.22 1.44 5.11
C PRO A 10 -5.78 0.96 5.29
N LEU A 11 -5.06 1.60 6.23
CA LEU A 11 -3.67 1.25 6.56
C LEU A 11 -3.50 -0.23 6.97
N SER A 12 -4.47 -0.79 7.69
CA SER A 12 -4.48 -2.20 8.08
C SER A 12 -4.50 -3.14 6.88
N LEU A 13 -5.31 -2.82 5.86
CA LEU A 13 -5.40 -3.62 4.64
C LEU A 13 -4.16 -3.46 3.76
N LEU A 14 -3.61 -2.24 3.66
CA LEU A 14 -2.33 -2.03 2.98
C LEU A 14 -1.19 -2.85 3.61
N ARG A 15 -1.11 -2.87 4.95
CA ARG A 15 -0.12 -3.70 5.68
C ARG A 15 -0.30 -5.18 5.37
N ARG A 16 -1.55 -5.66 5.35
CA ARG A 16 -1.87 -7.06 5.04
C ARG A 16 -1.48 -7.43 3.60
N ILE A 17 -1.75 -6.57 2.63
CA ILE A 17 -1.34 -6.78 1.22
C ILE A 17 0.18 -6.85 1.11
N VAL A 18 0.90 -5.93 1.76
CA VAL A 18 2.37 -5.88 1.68
C VAL A 18 3.02 -7.09 2.37
N ALA A 19 2.41 -7.60 3.45
CA ALA A 19 2.87 -8.76 4.19
C ALA A 19 2.57 -10.11 3.51
N ASP A 20 1.69 -10.13 2.50
CA ASP A 20 1.35 -11.35 1.78
C ASP A 20 2.42 -11.67 0.71
N GLU A 21 3.17 -12.74 0.94
CA GLU A 21 4.25 -13.18 0.06
C GLU A 21 3.75 -13.71 -1.29
N ARG A 22 2.50 -14.17 -1.38
CA ARG A 22 1.93 -14.73 -2.61
C ARG A 22 1.68 -13.66 -3.67
N VAL A 23 1.44 -12.44 -3.24
CA VAL A 23 1.21 -11.27 -4.11
C VAL A 23 2.45 -10.40 -4.25
N ARG A 24 3.56 -10.77 -3.60
CA ARG A 24 4.81 -10.01 -3.62
C ARG A 24 5.31 -9.82 -5.05
N GLY A 25 5.66 -8.58 -5.38
CA GLY A 25 6.17 -8.21 -6.70
C GLY A 25 5.10 -7.93 -7.76
N ASN A 26 3.82 -8.24 -7.51
CA ASN A 26 2.74 -7.89 -8.41
C ASN A 26 2.41 -6.37 -8.36
N TYR A 27 1.61 -5.90 -9.31
CA TYR A 27 1.30 -4.48 -9.44
C TYR A 27 0.54 -3.91 -8.24
N VAL A 28 -0.41 -4.66 -7.67
CA VAL A 28 -1.18 -4.26 -6.48
C VAL A 28 -0.26 -4.14 -5.27
N TRP A 29 0.64 -5.09 -5.07
CA TRP A 29 1.64 -5.08 -3.99
C TRP A 29 2.57 -3.87 -4.10
N ARG A 30 3.06 -3.56 -5.31
CA ARG A 30 3.91 -2.38 -5.53
C ARG A 30 3.17 -1.08 -5.18
N LEU A 31 1.93 -0.94 -5.64
CA LEU A 31 1.13 0.23 -5.33
C LEU A 31 0.82 0.35 -3.82
N ALA A 32 0.52 -0.77 -3.15
CA ALA A 32 0.27 -0.78 -1.72
C ALA A 32 1.52 -0.43 -0.91
N ALA A 33 2.69 -0.93 -1.32
CA ALA A 33 3.97 -0.60 -0.69
C ALA A 33 4.35 0.87 -0.86
N GLU A 34 4.13 1.45 -2.06
CA GLU A 34 4.33 2.88 -2.32
C GLU A 34 3.42 3.74 -1.42
N GLU A 35 2.13 3.41 -1.34
CA GLU A 35 1.17 4.16 -0.54
C GLU A 35 1.48 4.06 0.97
N LEU A 36 1.87 2.87 1.43
CA LEU A 36 2.27 2.68 2.83
C LEU A 36 3.48 3.55 3.19
N ARG A 37 4.46 3.66 2.28
CA ARG A 37 5.63 4.53 2.44
C ARG A 37 5.24 6.01 2.45
N ARG A 38 4.36 6.44 1.53
CA ARG A 38 3.86 7.83 1.48
C ARG A 38 3.20 8.24 2.79
N ARG A 39 2.31 7.40 3.33
CA ARG A 39 1.60 7.70 4.59
C ARG A 39 2.53 7.73 5.80
N LYS A 40 3.58 6.90 5.82
CA LYS A 40 4.61 6.96 6.87
C LYS A 40 5.36 8.29 6.86
N VAL A 41 5.72 8.79 5.68
CA VAL A 41 6.40 10.09 5.53
C VAL A 41 5.48 11.22 5.97
N ASN A 42 4.21 11.21 5.54
CA ASN A 42 3.24 12.25 5.92
C ASN A 42 2.86 12.23 7.41
N ALA A 43 2.92 11.07 8.07
CA ALA A 43 2.67 10.98 9.51
C ALA A 43 3.87 11.41 10.36
N ALA A 44 5.05 11.55 9.74
CA ALA A 44 6.29 11.96 10.40
C ALA A 44 6.65 13.43 10.11
N ALA A 45 5.81 14.15 9.37
CA ALA A 45 5.90 15.57 9.05
C ALA A 45 4.80 16.33 9.80
#